data_AF-A0A793D8U5-F1
#
_entry.id   AF-A0A793D8U5-F1
#
_cell.length_a   1.000
_cell.length_b   1.000
_cell.length_c   1.000
_cell.angle_alpha   90.00
_cell.angle_beta   90.00
_cell.angle_gamma   90.00
#
_symmetry.space_group_name_H-M   'P 1'
#
loop_
_entity.id
_entity.type
_entity.pdbx_description
1 polymer ?
#
loop_
_entity_poly.entity_id
_entity_poly.type
_entity_poly.pdbx_seq_one_letter_code
_entity_poly.pdbx_strand_id
1 'polypeptide(L)' 'MVNIKNFIWYTPENPDVPGAMYLKSEDGQDWYECLPLFSPDTLKVVYNSAGVI' A
#
# COMPACT_ATOMS: atom_id res chain seq x y z
N MET A 1 -12.68 7.34 5.60
CA MET A 1 -11.86 7.53 4.37
C MET A 1 -10.48 6.95 4.66
N VAL A 2 -10.02 5.99 3.86
CA VAL A 2 -8.71 5.36 4.03
C VAL A 2 -7.66 6.19 3.30
N ASN A 3 -6.56 6.52 3.96
CA ASN A 3 -5.43 7.22 3.36
C ASN A 3 -4.14 6.67 3.93
N ILE A 4 -3.37 5.97 3.09
CA ILE A 4 -2.16 5.26 3.47
C ILE A 4 -1.05 5.80 2.58
N LYS A 5 0.03 6.28 3.19
CA LYS A 5 0.97 7.18 2.53
C LYS A 5 2.36 6.59 2.44
N ASN A 6 3.11 7.14 1.48
CA ASN A 6 4.56 7.02 1.41
C ASN A 6 5.05 5.56 1.43
N PHE A 7 4.45 4.74 0.57
CA PHE A 7 4.90 3.36 0.37
C PHE A 7 6.34 3.32 -0.12
N ILE A 8 7.15 2.50 0.55
CA ILE A 8 8.53 2.20 0.18
C ILE A 8 8.70 0.69 0.00
N TRP A 9 9.69 0.33 -0.79
CA TRP A 9 10.11 -1.06 -0.96
C TRP A 9 10.61 -1.64 0.35
N TYR A 10 10.24 -2.90 0.61
CA TYR A 10 10.83 -3.69 1.68
C TYR A 10 10.91 -5.17 1.30
N THR A 11 11.62 -5.95 2.10
CA THR A 11 11.68 -7.42 1.96
C THR A 11 10.97 -8.03 3.18
N PRO A 12 9.86 -8.77 3.00
CA PRO A 12 9.22 -9.47 4.11
C PRO A 12 10.09 -10.65 4.56
N GLU A 13 9.98 -11.02 5.83
CA GLU A 13 10.71 -12.18 6.37
C GLU A 13 10.26 -13.48 5.69
N ASN A 14 8.96 -13.59 5.41
CA ASN A 14 8.34 -14.74 4.76
C ASN A 14 7.50 -14.26 3.57
N PRO A 15 8.07 -14.16 2.35
CA PRO A 15 7.33 -13.73 1.17
C PRO A 15 6.35 -14.83 0.71
N ASP A 16 5.05 -14.53 0.72
CA ASP A 16 4.02 -15.43 0.21
C ASP A 16 4.10 -15.68 -1.31
N VAL A 17 4.59 -14.71 -2.07
CA VAL A 17 4.63 -14.73 -3.54
C VAL A 17 6.07 -14.52 -4.00
N PRO A 18 6.76 -15.58 -4.47
CA PRO A 18 8.11 -15.47 -4.99
C PRO A 18 8.20 -14.48 -6.16
N GLY A 19 9.12 -13.52 -6.06
CA GLY A 19 9.37 -12.50 -7.09
C GLY A 19 8.39 -11.32 -7.09
N ALA A 20 7.45 -11.26 -6.15
CA ALA A 20 6.59 -10.09 -5.99
C ALA A 20 7.33 -8.89 -5.42
N MET A 21 6.80 -7.70 -5.74
CA MET A 21 7.19 -6.44 -5.12
C MET A 21 6.43 -6.26 -3.81
N TYR A 22 7.15 -6.02 -2.73
CA TYR A 22 6.56 -5.74 -1.42
C TYR A 22 6.75 -4.26 -1.07
N LEU A 23 5.65 -3.63 -0.67
CA LEU A 23 5.60 -2.23 -0.31
C LEU A 23 5.06 -2.08 1.10
N LYS A 24 5.69 -1.23 1.90
CA LYS A 24 5.29 -0.89 3.26
C LYS A 24 5.10 0.60 3.38
N SER A 25 3.99 1.04 3.96
CA SER A 25 3.68 2.45 4.19
C SER A 25 4.55 3.07 5.28
N GLU A 26 4.50 4.40 5.41
CA GLU A 26 5.23 5.11 6.48
C GLU A 26 4.82 4.70 7.91
N ASP A 27 3.59 4.21 8.08
CA ASP A 27 3.06 3.70 9.34
C ASP A 27 3.19 2.17 9.48
N GLY A 28 3.90 1.52 8.56
CA GLY A 28 4.33 0.14 8.68
C GLY A 28 3.38 -0.93 8.12
N GLN A 29 2.28 -0.53 7.47
CA GLN A 29 1.30 -1.44 6.88
C GLN A 29 1.82 -2.00 5.55
N ASP A 30 1.68 -3.32 5.34
CA ASP A 30 1.97 -3.95 4.06
C ASP A 30 0.87 -3.62 3.03
N TRP A 31 1.27 -3.30 1.80
CA TRP A 31 0.36 -2.96 0.71
C TRP A 31 -0.72 -4.02 0.44
N TYR A 32 -0.35 -5.30 0.43
CA TYR A 32 -1.29 -6.40 0.18
C TYR A 32 -2.28 -6.57 1.34
N GLU A 33 -1.84 -6.33 2.58
CA GLU A 33 -2.70 -6.35 3.76
C GLU A 33 -3.64 -5.14 3.85
N CYS A 34 -3.37 -4.07 3.09
CA CYS A 34 -4.23 -2.88 3.06
C CYS A 34 -5.52 -3.09 2.24
N LEU A 35 -5.56 -4.06 1.33
CA LEU A 35 -6.70 -4.28 0.41
C LEU A 35 -8.07 -4.38 1.13
N PRO A 36 -8.22 -5.15 2.23
CA PRO A 36 -9.50 -5.28 2.94
C PRO A 36 -9.96 -3.99 3.63
N LEU A 37 -9.09 -3.00 3.82
CA LEU A 37 -9.44 -1.73 4.47
C LEU A 37 -10.31 -0.84 3.55
N PHE A 38 -10.24 -1.05 2.24
CA PHE A 38 -10.95 -0.23 1.28
C PHE A 38 -12.40 -0.70 1.09
N SER A 39 -13.35 0.23 1.22
CA SER A 39 -14.75 -0.02 0.85
C SER A 39 -14.88 -0.30 -0.65
N PRO A 40 -15.65 -1.31 -1.09
CA PRO A 40 -15.82 -1.63 -2.50
C PRO A 40 -16.40 -0.45 -3.32
N ASP A 41 -17.34 0.30 -2.75
CA ASP A 41 -18.14 1.33 -3.45
C ASP A 41 -17.52 2.73 -3.41
N THR A 42 -16.19 2.81 -3.37
CA THR A 42 -15.43 4.07 -3.32
C THR A 42 -14.40 4.15 -4.42
N LEU A 43 -14.07 5.37 -4.89
CA LEU A 43 -12.92 5.60 -5.77
C LEU A 43 -11.62 5.51 -4.98
N LYS A 44 -10.61 4.82 -5.52
CA LYS A 44 -9.27 4.73 -4.95
C LYS A 44 -8.34 5.53 -5.85
N VAL A 45 -7.58 6.45 -5.26
CA VAL A 45 -6.65 7.32 -5.97
C VAL A 45 -5.25 7.12 -5.42
N VAL A 46 -4.26 7.19 -6.30
CA VAL A 46 -2.84 7.26 -5.95
C VAL A 46 -2.38 8.66 -6.30
N TYR A 47 -1.50 9.25 -5.49
CA TYR A 47 -0.97 10.57 -5.73
C TYR A 47 0.51 10.62 -5.36
N ASN A 48 1.26 11.49 -6.01
CA ASN A 48 2.66 11.74 -5.71
C ASN A 48 2.83 12.65 -4.47
N SER A 49 4.07 12.89 -4.04
CA SER A 49 4.36 13.70 -2.85
C SER A 49 3.89 15.17 -2.94
N ALA A 50 3.59 15.69 -4.14
CA ALA A 50 3.00 17.01 -4.33
C ALA A 50 1.46 17.00 -4.27
N GLY A 51 0.84 15.85 -3.99
CA GLY A 51 -0.62 15.71 -3.94
C GLY A 51 -1.28 15.62 -5.31
N VAL A 52 -0.52 15.37 -6.38
CA VAL A 52 -1.04 15.22 -7.74
C VAL A 52 -1.35 13.75 -8.01
N ILE A 53 -2.57 13.47 -8.47
CA ILE A 53 -3.04 12.14 -8.89
C ILE A 53 -2.45 11.76 -10.24
#